data_AF-A0A536IM43-F1
#
_entry.id   AF-A0A536IM43-F1
#
_cell.length_a   1.000
_cell.length_b   1.000
_cell.length_c   1.000
_cell.angle_alpha   90.00
_cell.angle_beta   90.00
_cell.angle_gamma   90.00
#
_symmetry.space_group_name_H-M   'P 1'
#
loop_
_entity.id
_entity.type
_entity.pdbx_description
1 polymer ?
#
loop_
_entity_poly.entity_id
_entity_poly.type
_entity_poly.pdbx_seq_one_letter_code
_entity_poly.pdbx_strand_id
1 'polypeptide(L)'
;MFVAWVYNRLIRVLFGGPWRDVDCGFKLFRRDVFARVPLTRVRSNGAFFSPELLITLARAGVRIRQVAVRHFPRTKHEPKGAPPRVILRAIRDLLQLRLRLWLGVNHRT
;
A
#
# COMPACT_ATOMS: atom_id res chain seq x y z
N MET A 1 2.97 -17.27 3.64
CA MET A 1 2.28 -16.70 4.82
C MET A 1 3.16 -15.74 5.63
N PHE A 2 4.42 -16.07 5.94
CA PHE A 2 5.30 -15.19 6.74
C PHE A 2 5.65 -13.85 6.07
N VAL A 3 6.00 -13.86 4.77
CA VAL A 3 6.41 -12.65 4.02
C VAL A 3 5.33 -11.55 4.04
N ALA A 4 4.07 -11.93 3.80
CA ALA A 4 2.95 -10.99 3.82
C ALA A 4 2.71 -10.39 5.22
N TRP A 5 2.89 -11.19 6.28
CA TRP A 5 2.76 -10.71 7.66
C TRP A 5 3.85 -9.69 8.01
N VAL A 6 5.11 -9.98 7.68
CA VAL A 6 6.23 -9.05 7.89
C VAL A 6 6.04 -7.77 7.09
N TYR A 7 5.59 -7.89 5.84
CA TYR A 7 5.33 -6.74 4.96
C TYR A 7 4.22 -5.82 5.50
N ASN A 8 3.08 -6.40 5.89
CA ASN A 8 1.99 -5.65 6.52
C ASN A 8 2.45 -4.96 7.81
N ARG A 9 3.29 -5.63 8.61
CA ARG A 9 3.84 -5.06 9.85
C ARG A 9 4.82 -3.93 9.59
N LEU A 10 5.72 -4.08 8.62
CA LEU A 10 6.67 -3.05 8.19
C LEU A 10 5.93 -1.79 7.74
N ILE A 11 4.92 -1.92 6.87
CA ILE A 11 4.15 -0.77 6.39
C ILE A 11 3.41 -0.09 7.54
N ARG A 12 2.85 -0.86 8.47
CA ARG A 12 2.21 -0.30 9.67
C ARG A 12 3.19 0.48 10.54
N VAL A 13 4.38 -0.04 10.79
CA VAL A 13 5.39 0.63 11.63
C VAL A 13 5.96 1.87 10.94
N LEU A 14 6.22 1.78 9.62
CA LEU A 14 6.87 2.86 8.88
C LEU A 14 5.94 4.03 8.56
N PHE A 15 4.63 3.77 8.42
CA PHE A 15 3.64 4.77 7.98
C PHE A 15 2.48 4.99 8.96
N GLY A 16 2.40 4.24 10.06
CA GLY A 16 1.47 4.49 11.17
C GLY A 16 -0.01 4.24 10.89
N GLY A 17 -0.38 3.63 9.75
CA GLY A 17 -1.79 3.46 9.38
C GLY A 17 -2.50 2.30 10.10
N PRO A 18 -3.81 2.39 10.40
CA PRO A 18 -4.59 1.36 11.11
C PRO A 18 -4.93 0.13 10.25
N TRP A 19 -4.19 -0.13 9.17
CA TRP A 19 -4.56 -1.12 8.17
C TRP A 19 -4.13 -2.54 8.58
N ARG A 20 -5.08 -3.48 8.55
CA ARG A 20 -4.85 -4.92 8.77
C ARG A 20 -4.29 -5.62 7.54
N ASP A 21 -4.84 -5.30 6.37
CA ASP A 21 -4.41 -5.82 5.08
C ASP A 21 -4.24 -4.63 4.10
N VAL A 22 -3.04 -4.46 3.58
CA VAL A 22 -2.71 -3.39 2.61
C VAL A 22 -2.67 -3.90 1.17
N ASP A 23 -2.49 -5.22 0.99
CA ASP A 23 -2.32 -5.88 -0.30
C ASP A 23 -3.63 -6.41 -0.88
N CYS A 24 -4.73 -6.36 -0.13
CA CYS A 24 -6.05 -6.65 -0.65
C CYS A 24 -6.32 -5.83 -1.92
N GLY A 25 -6.63 -6.53 -3.03
CA GLY A 25 -6.92 -5.92 -4.32
C GLY A 25 -8.32 -5.30 -4.43
N PHE A 26 -9.21 -5.60 -3.46
CA PHE A 26 -10.57 -5.08 -3.46
C PHE A 26 -10.63 -3.75 -2.71
N LYS A 27 -10.67 -2.64 -3.45
CA LYS A 27 -10.73 -1.28 -2.90
C LYS A 27 -11.77 -0.46 -3.64
N LEU A 28 -12.69 0.17 -2.90
CA LEU A 28 -13.72 1.04 -3.43
C LEU A 28 -13.35 2.49 -3.12
N PHE A 29 -13.42 3.36 -4.12
CA PHE A 29 -13.10 4.78 -4.01
C PHE A 29 -14.24 5.63 -4.55
N ARG A 30 -14.49 6.77 -3.90
CA ARG A 30 -15.32 7.82 -4.50
C ARG A 30 -14.51 8.56 -5.57
N ARG A 31 -15.15 8.98 -6.65
CA ARG A 31 -14.50 9.77 -7.73
C ARG A 31 -13.79 11.01 -7.19
N ASP A 32 -14.41 11.70 -6.23
CA ASP A 32 -13.89 12.91 -5.60
C ASP A 32 -12.52 12.72 -4.92
N VAL A 33 -12.20 11.49 -4.51
CA VAL A 33 -10.91 11.17 -3.89
C VAL A 33 -9.77 11.40 -4.88
N PHE A 34 -9.93 10.94 -6.13
CA PHE A 34 -8.90 11.09 -7.16
C PHE A 34 -8.89 12.49 -7.78
N ALA A 35 -9.98 13.25 -7.66
CA ALA A 35 -9.97 14.68 -7.95
C ALA A 35 -9.10 15.47 -6.96
N ARG A 36 -9.11 15.08 -5.68
CA ARG A 36 -8.29 15.71 -4.62
C ARG A 36 -6.87 15.18 -4.57
N VAL A 37 -6.68 13.89 -4.86
CA VAL A 37 -5.40 13.18 -4.79
C VAL A 37 -5.15 12.52 -6.14
N PRO A 38 -4.46 13.20 -7.07
CA PRO A 38 -4.18 12.64 -8.39
C PRO A 38 -3.37 11.35 -8.28
N LEU A 39 -3.75 10.33 -9.06
CA LEU A 39 -3.03 9.05 -9.16
C LEU A 39 -1.58 9.22 -9.60
N THR A 40 -1.24 10.32 -10.27
CA THR A 40 0.14 10.66 -10.67
C THR A 40 1.09 10.83 -9.49
N ARG A 41 0.57 10.99 -8.26
CA ARG A 41 1.40 11.01 -7.04
C ARG A 41 1.96 9.64 -6.68
N VAL A 42 1.26 8.57 -7.05
CA VAL A 42 1.67 7.17 -6.86
C VAL A 42 2.61 6.79 -8.00
N ARG A 43 3.80 6.31 -7.67
CA ARG A 43 4.85 5.98 -8.67
C ARG A 43 5.10 4.49 -8.83
N SER A 44 4.67 3.67 -7.88
CA SER A 44 4.89 2.22 -7.92
C SER A 44 3.87 1.56 -8.83
N ASN A 45 4.33 0.74 -9.79
CA ASN A 45 3.45 -0.05 -10.68
C ASN A 45 3.46 -1.55 -10.36
N GLY A 46 3.92 -1.93 -9.16
CA GLY A 46 4.10 -3.32 -8.74
C GLY A 46 3.34 -3.67 -7.46
N ALA A 47 3.83 -4.66 -6.71
CA ALA A 47 3.26 -5.08 -5.43
C ALA A 47 3.11 -3.92 -4.42
N PHE A 48 3.99 -2.90 -4.52
CA PHE A 48 3.96 -1.73 -3.64
C PHE A 48 2.93 -0.65 -4.03
N PHE A 49 2.24 -0.77 -5.18
CA PHE A 49 1.20 0.19 -5.58
C PHE A 49 0.08 0.29 -4.55
N SER A 50 -0.40 -0.86 -4.08
CA SER A 50 -1.52 -0.98 -3.14
C SER A 50 -1.23 -0.27 -1.80
N PRO A 51 -0.06 -0.49 -1.17
CA PRO A 51 0.38 0.28 -0.02
C PRO A 51 0.67 1.76 -0.29
N GLU A 52 1.40 2.11 -1.36
CA GLU A 52 1.74 3.50 -1.67
C GLU A 52 0.48 4.36 -1.85
N LEU A 53 -0.52 3.82 -2.56
CA LEU A 53 -1.81 4.47 -2.72
C LEU A 53 -2.49 4.71 -1.37
N LEU A 54 -2.56 3.70 -0.50
CA LEU A 54 -3.18 3.84 0.83
C LEU A 54 -2.45 4.89 1.69
N ILE A 55 -1.12 4.87 1.69
CA ILE A 55 -0.30 5.84 2.42
C ILE A 55 -0.54 7.26 1.89
N THR A 56 -0.55 7.43 0.56
CA THR A 56 -0.77 8.72 -0.09
C THR A 56 -2.15 9.28 0.26
N LEU A 57 -3.18 8.45 0.24
CA LEU A 57 -4.55 8.82 0.58
C LEU A 57 -4.69 9.18 2.07
N ALA A 58 -4.11 8.39 2.97
CA ALA A 58 -4.15 8.72 4.40
C ALA A 58 -3.39 10.00 4.74
N ARG A 59 -2.23 10.24 4.11
CA ARG A 59 -1.48 11.50 4.28
C ARG A 59 -2.22 12.71 3.73
N ALA A 60 -3.06 12.51 2.71
CA ALA A 60 -3.96 13.54 2.20
C ALA A 60 -5.22 13.74 3.06
N GLY A 61 -5.34 13.07 4.21
CA GLY A 61 -6.48 13.21 5.12
C GLY A 61 -7.75 12.49 4.66
N VAL A 62 -7.65 11.58 3.68
CA VAL A 62 -8.82 10.81 3.21
C VAL A 62 -9.23 9.80 4.28
N ARG A 63 -10.52 9.80 4.64
CA ARG A 63 -11.08 8.81 5.55
C ARG A 63 -11.11 7.43 4.87
N ILE A 64 -10.38 6.47 5.43
CA ILE A 64 -10.31 5.09 4.94
C ILE A 64 -10.94 4.17 5.98
N ARG A 65 -11.94 3.37 5.56
CA ARG A 65 -12.57 2.35 6.39
C ARG A 65 -12.25 0.96 5.83
N GLN A 66 -11.74 0.07 6.68
CA GLN A 66 -11.60 -1.33 6.34
C GLN A 66 -12.89 -2.08 6.65
N VAL A 67 -13.43 -2.80 5.69
CA VAL A 67 -14.59 -3.68 5.85
C VAL A 67 -14.10 -5.12 5.71
N ALA A 68 -14.50 -5.99 6.63
CA ALA A 68 -14.12 -7.39 6.58
C ALA A 68 -14.83 -8.07 5.40
N VAL A 69 -14.05 -8.66 4.50
CA VAL A 69 -14.56 -9.49 3.41
C VAL A 69 -14.19 -10.94 3.69
N ARG A 70 -15.16 -11.85 3.54
CA ARG A 70 -14.92 -13.28 3.68
C ARG A 70 -14.11 -13.75 2.49
N HIS A 71 -12.90 -14.20 2.74
CA HIS A 71 -12.05 -14.81 1.73
C HIS A 71 -12.40 -16.30 1.69
N PHE A 72 -12.88 -16.79 0.54
CA PHE A 72 -13.09 -18.22 0.36
C PHE A 72 -11.76 -18.90 0.04
N PRO A 73 -11.43 -20.02 0.70
CA PRO A 73 -10.18 -20.73 0.43
C PRO A 73 -10.18 -21.22 -1.02
N ARG A 74 -9.10 -20.93 -1.73
CA ARG A 74 -8.89 -21.43 -3.09
C ARG A 74 -8.66 -22.95 -3.03
N THR A 75 -9.49 -23.72 -3.73
CA THR A 75 -9.42 -25.20 -3.80
C THR A 75 -8.47 -25.71 -4.89
N LYS A 76 -7.98 -24.85 -5.81
CA LYS A 76 -6.98 -25.20 -6.83
C LYS A 76 -5.96 -24.08 -7.01
N HIS A 77 -4.69 -24.51 -7.12
CA HIS A 77 -3.46 -23.76 -7.43
C HIS A 77 -2.65 -23.21 -6.25
N GLU A 78 -1.33 -23.45 -6.34
CA GLU A 78 -0.31 -22.91 -5.45
C GLU A 78 -0.23 -21.37 -5.55
N PRO A 79 0.08 -20.67 -4.44
CA PRO A 79 0.27 -19.24 -4.45
C PRO A 79 1.53 -18.87 -5.26
N LYS A 80 1.34 -18.48 -6.53
CA LYS A 80 2.40 -17.93 -7.42
C LYS A 80 2.93 -16.53 -7.00
N GLY A 81 2.76 -16.15 -5.75
CA GLY A 81 2.71 -14.74 -5.32
C GLY A 81 3.97 -14.15 -4.71
N ALA A 82 5.12 -14.84 -4.65
CA ALA A 82 6.29 -14.28 -3.97
C ALA A 82 7.66 -14.72 -4.54
N PRO A 83 7.92 -14.55 -5.84
CA PRO A 83 9.30 -14.69 -6.31
C PRO A 83 10.17 -13.61 -5.63
N PRO A 84 11.41 -13.94 -5.20
CA PRO A 84 12.27 -13.02 -4.44
C PRO A 84 12.49 -11.67 -5.13
N ARG A 85 12.47 -11.65 -6.47
CA ARG A 85 12.58 -10.45 -7.30
C ARG A 85 11.47 -9.43 -7.01
N VAL A 86 10.24 -9.88 -6.73
CA VAL A 86 9.11 -9.00 -6.42
C VAL A 86 9.25 -8.42 -5.02
N ILE A 87 9.77 -9.21 -4.07
CA ILE A 87 10.04 -8.76 -2.70
C ILE A 87 11.13 -7.68 -2.70
N LEU A 88 12.26 -7.90 -3.39
CA LEU A 88 13.33 -6.91 -3.53
C LEU A 88 12.84 -5.61 -4.19
N ARG A 89 12.01 -5.73 -5.22
CA ARG A 89 11.40 -4.56 -5.88
C ARG A 89 10.50 -3.79 -4.91
N ALA A 90 9.66 -4.48 -4.13
CA ALA A 90 8.80 -3.85 -3.14
C ALA A 90 9.59 -3.16 -2.01
N ILE A 91 10.73 -3.73 -1.57
CA ILE A 91 11.62 -3.10 -0.61
C ILE A 91 12.25 -1.82 -1.19
N ARG A 92 12.71 -1.86 -2.45
CA ARG A 92 13.25 -0.67 -3.12
C ARG A 92 12.20 0.44 -3.25
N ASP A 93 10.99 0.10 -3.69
CA ASP A 93 9.89 1.07 -3.82
C ASP A 93 9.52 1.68 -2.46
N LEU A 94 9.52 0.87 -1.39
CA LEU A 94 9.29 1.32 -0.02
C LEU A 94 10.38 2.28 0.48
N LEU A 95 11.65 1.98 0.22
CA LEU A 95 12.77 2.88 0.58
C LEU A 95 12.70 4.19 -0.22
N GLN A 96 12.39 4.12 -1.51
CA GLN A 96 12.24 5.29 -2.37
C GLN A 96 11.07 6.18 -1.93
N LEU A 97 9.93 5.59 -1.56
CA LEU A 97 8.81 6.34 -0.99
C LEU A 97 9.18 6.97 0.34
N ARG A 98 9.88 6.24 1.23
CA ARG A 98 10.31 6.76 2.53
C ARG A 98 11.28 7.93 2.37
N LEU A 99 12.27 7.81 1.49
CA LEU A 99 13.20 8.90 1.15
C LEU A 99 12.46 10.10 0.55
N ARG A 100 11.52 9.90 -0.38
CA ARG A 100 10.72 10.98 -0.97
C ARG A 100 9.84 11.67 0.06
N LEU A 101 9.22 10.92 0.96
CA LEU A 101 8.41 11.52 2.03
C LEU A 101 9.28 12.26 3.03
N TRP A 102 10.49 11.78 3.32
CA TRP A 102 11.43 12.43 4.23
C TRP A 102 12.06 13.70 3.62
N LEU A 103 12.52 13.62 2.38
CA LEU A 103 13.03 14.76 1.59
C LEU A 103 11.91 15.75 1.19
N GLY A 104 10.67 15.25 1.10
CA GLY A 104 9.47 16.02 0.79
C GLY A 104 8.81 16.69 2.00
N VAL A 105 9.29 16.48 3.24
CA VAL A 105 8.92 17.30 4.42
C VAL A 105 9.68 18.64 4.39
N ASN A 106 9.68 19.32 3.23
CA ASN A 106 10.17 20.70 3.14
C ASN A 106 9.19 21.66 2.46
N HIS A 107 7.95 21.23 2.20
CA HIS A 107 6.88 22.19 1.94
C HIS A 107 6.06 22.39 3.21
N ARG A 108 6.60 23.27 4.06
CA ARG A 108 5.80 24.20 4.87
C ARG A 108 4.90 24.98 3.92
N THR A 109 3.58 24.85 4.09
CA THR A 109 2.60 25.94 4.21
C THR A 109 1.22 25.34 4.46
#